data_AF-F2KR50-F1
#
_entry.id   AF-F2KR50-F1
#
_cell.length_a   1.000
_cell.length_b   1.000
_cell.length_c   1.000
_cell.angle_alpha   90.00
_cell.angle_beta   90.00
_cell.angle_gamma   90.00
#
_symmetry.space_group_name_H-M   'P 1'
#
loop_
_entity.id
_entity.type
_entity.pdbx_description
1 polymer ?
#
loop_
_entity_poly.entity_id
_entity_poly.type
_entity_poly.pdbx_seq_one_letter_code
_entity_poly.pdbx_strand_id
1 'polypeptide(L)' 'MEQQVIRHEHFSFRPEPELKISVTRGQRGGYGWEITYTGKDMDEVLRVIKEADEKLRRTFLEGDA' A
#
# COMPACT_ATOMS: atom_id res chain seq x y z
N MET A 1 -3.96 -28.51 -42.65
CA MET A 1 -4.61 -28.09 -41.38
C MET A 1 -3.59 -27.26 -40.62
N GLU A 2 -3.81 -25.95 -40.54
CA GLU A 2 -2.92 -25.06 -39.79
C GLU A 2 -3.18 -25.24 -38.29
N GLN A 3 -2.14 -25.52 -37.52
CA GLN A 3 -2.24 -25.63 -36.07
C GLN A 3 -2.25 -24.22 -35.46
N GLN A 4 -3.38 -23.82 -34.88
CA GLN A 4 -3.48 -22.59 -34.12
C GLN A 4 -2.89 -22.82 -32.72
N VAL A 5 -1.78 -22.15 -32.41
CA VAL A 5 -1.16 -22.17 -31.09
C VAL A 5 -1.69 -20.97 -30.29
N ILE A 6 -2.53 -21.23 -29.28
CA ILE A 6 -2.99 -20.19 -28.35
C ILE A 6 -1.95 -20.07 -27.23
N ARG A 7 -1.20 -18.96 -27.22
CA ARG A 7 -0.22 -18.65 -26.18
C ARG A 7 -0.93 -17.94 -25.02
N HIS A 8 -1.09 -18.62 -23.89
CA HIS A 8 -1.52 -17.97 -22.65
C HIS A 8 -0.29 -17.30 -22.02
N GLU A 9 -0.13 -16.00 -22.28
CA GLU A 9 0.86 -15.19 -21.57
C GLU A 9 0.32 -14.91 -20.17
N HIS A 10 0.70 -15.74 -19.19
CA HIS A 10 0.55 -15.38 -17.79
C HIS A 10 1.52 -14.22 -17.51
N PHE A 11 0.98 -13.02 -17.38
CA PHE A 11 1.72 -11.83 -16.98
C PHE A 11 2.06 -11.97 -15.48
N SER A 12 3.12 -12.70 -15.20
CA SER A 12 3.60 -12.98 -13.85
C SER A 12 4.17 -11.72 -13.22
N PHE A 13 3.72 -11.45 -11.98
CA PHE A 13 4.46 -10.72 -10.96
C PHE A 13 4.61 -9.20 -11.20
N ARG A 14 3.58 -8.44 -10.79
CA ARG A 14 3.88 -7.14 -10.18
C ARG A 14 4.38 -7.46 -8.78
N PRO A 15 5.65 -7.19 -8.42
CA PRO A 15 6.02 -7.20 -7.01
C PRO A 15 5.01 -6.29 -6.31
N GLU A 16 4.26 -6.82 -5.35
CA GLU A 16 3.41 -5.96 -4.53
C GLU A 16 4.31 -4.86 -3.96
N PRO A 17 3.90 -3.59 -4.04
CA PRO A 17 4.73 -2.51 -3.55
C PRO A 17 5.07 -2.79 -2.08
N GLU A 18 6.35 -2.66 -1.72
CA GLU A 18 6.84 -2.98 -0.37
C GLU A 18 6.03 -2.26 0.71
N LEU A 19 5.49 -1.07 0.38
CA LEU A 19 4.55 -0.30 1.18
C LEU A 19 3.27 0.02 0.39
N LYS A 20 2.12 -0.28 0.97
CA LYS A 20 0.79 0.10 0.48
C LYS A 20 0.05 0.87 1.57
N ILE A 21 -0.55 2.00 1.19
CA ILE A 21 -1.37 2.82 2.09
C ILE A 21 -2.74 3.04 1.45
N SER A 22 -3.79 2.71 2.18
CA SER A 22 -5.19 2.94 1.77
C SER A 22 -5.83 3.96 2.70
N VAL A 23 -6.05 5.18 2.19
CA VAL A 23 -6.69 6.27 2.95
C VAL A 23 -8.20 6.22 2.76
N THR A 24 -8.93 6.26 3.87
CA THR A 24 -10.40 6.30 3.90
C THR A 24 -10.85 7.60 4.54
N ARG A 25 -11.70 8.36 3.84
CA ARG A 25 -12.35 9.55 4.39
C ARG A 25 -13.68 9.15 5.03
N GLY A 26 -13.80 9.35 6.33
CA GLY A 26 -15.03 9.10 7.08
C GLY A 26 -16.12 10.14 6.78
N GLN A 27 -17.39 9.73 6.94
CA GLN A 27 -18.56 10.57 6.63
C GLN A 27 -18.65 11.87 7.44
N ARG A 28 -18.01 11.94 8.62
CA ARG A 28 -17.98 13.14 9.47
C ARG A 28 -16.72 14.00 9.26
N GLY A 29 -16.03 13.85 8.14
CA GLY A 29 -14.84 14.62 7.80
C GLY A 29 -13.53 14.14 8.43
N GLY A 30 -13.55 13.06 9.22
CA GLY A 30 -12.34 12.41 9.72
C GLY A 30 -11.62 11.60 8.64
N TYR A 31 -10.32 11.36 8.83
CA TYR A 31 -9.52 10.46 8.01
C TYR A 31 -9.13 9.22 8.82
N GLY A 32 -9.04 8.08 8.14
CA GLY A 32 -8.43 6.85 8.63
C GLY A 32 -7.57 6.23 7.53
N TRP A 33 -6.66 5.34 7.89
CA TRP A 33 -5.80 4.67 6.92
C TRP A 33 -5.45 3.25 7.34
N GLU A 34 -5.24 2.40 6.35
CA GLU A 34 -4.64 1.08 6.48
C GLU A 34 -3.24 1.13 5.87
N ILE A 35 -2.24 0.66 6.63
CA ILE A 35 -0.84 0.60 6.22
C ILE A 35 -0.45 -0.88 6.13
N THR A 36 -0.03 -1.32 4.96
CA THR A 36 0.52 -2.66 4.73
C THR A 36 1.99 -2.50 4.33
N TYR A 37 2.88 -3.17 5.04
CA TYR A 37 4.31 -3.18 4.72
C TYR A 37 4.86 -4.61 4.82
N THR A 38 5.63 -5.01 3.82
CA THR A 38 6.32 -6.31 3.80
C THR A 38 7.80 -6.08 4.06
N GLY A 39 8.25 -6.39 5.29
CA GLY A 39 9.65 -6.29 5.70
C GLY A 39 10.25 -7.64 6.07
N LYS A 40 11.56 -7.66 6.33
CA LYS A 40 12.29 -8.91 6.66
C LYS A 40 12.34 -9.19 8.16
N ASP A 41 12.25 -8.15 8.98
CA ASP A 41 12.26 -8.25 10.43
C ASP A 41 11.21 -7.34 11.08
N MET A 42 10.86 -7.65 12.33
CA MET A 42 9.79 -6.97 13.05
C MET A 42 10.13 -5.51 13.36
N ASP A 43 11.39 -5.21 13.69
CA ASP A 43 11.80 -3.86 14.09
C ASP A 43 11.75 -2.90 12.89
N GLU A 44 12.18 -3.37 11.72
CA GLU A 44 12.00 -2.69 10.44
C GLU A 44 10.52 -2.41 10.15
N VAL A 45 9.66 -3.44 10.24
CA VAL A 45 8.23 -3.32 9.95
C VAL A 45 7.56 -2.29 10.85
N LEU A 46 7.81 -2.36 12.15
CA LEU A 46 7.23 -1.44 13.12
C LEU A 46 7.73 0.00 12.91
N ARG A 47 9.02 0.19 12.62
CA ARG A 47 9.58 1.51 12.32
C ARG A 47 8.91 2.12 11.09
N VAL A 48 8.80 1.38 9.98
CA VAL A 48 8.21 1.89 8.73
C VAL A 48 6.73 2.22 8.91
N ILE A 49 5.96 1.35 9.58
CA ILE A 49 4.55 1.61 9.86
C ILE A 49 4.39 2.87 10.71
N LYS A 50 5.22 3.04 11.75
CA LYS A 50 5.19 4.22 12.62
C LYS A 50 5.49 5.51 11.84
N GLU A 51 6.54 5.51 11.02
CA GLU A 51 6.90 6.69 10.21
C GLU A 51 5.80 7.06 9.21
N ALA A 52 5.14 6.05 8.61
CA ALA A 52 4.01 6.28 7.72
C ALA A 52 2.80 6.86 8.47
N ASP A 53 2.45 6.32 9.65
CA ASP A 53 1.37 6.83 10.50
C ASP A 53 1.61 8.30 10.90
N GLU A 54 2.81 8.64 11.36
CA GLU A 54 3.17 10.01 11.75
C GLU A 54 3.09 11.01 10.59
N LYS A 55 3.43 10.58 9.37
CA LYS A 55 3.27 11.43 8.18
C LYS A 55 1.80 11.64 7.84
N LEU A 56 0.99 10.58 7.90
CA LEU A 56 -0.45 10.67 7.60
C LEU A 56 -1.19 11.55 8.61
N ARG A 57 -0.84 11.48 9.91
CA ARG A 57 -1.41 12.38 10.92
C ARG A 57 -1.12 13.84 10.61
N ARG A 58 0.15 14.18 10.35
CA ARG A 58 0.55 15.55 10.01
C ARG A 58 -0.21 16.08 8.79
N THR A 59 -0.24 15.29 7.72
CA THR A 59 -0.89 15.68 6.46
C THR A 59 -2.41 15.80 6.58
N PHE A 60 -3.09 14.87 7.25
CA PHE A 60 -4.55 14.76 7.18
C PHE A 60 -5.31 15.22 8.44
N LEU A 61 -4.65 15.28 9.60
CA LEU A 61 -5.28 15.65 10.88
C LEU A 61 -4.76 16.96 11.45
N GLU A 62 -3.48 17.28 11.24
CA GLU A 62 -2.86 18.50 11.77
C GLU A 62 -2.91 19.67 10.77
N GLY A 63 -3.21 19.39 9.49
CA GLY A 63 -3.41 20.42 8.47
C GLY A 63 -2.13 20.93 7.81
N ASP A 64 -1.02 20.20 7.91
CA ASP A 64 0.26 20.52 7.26
C ASP A 64 0.26 20.18 5.74
N ALA A 65 -0.80 20.56 5.02
CA ALA A 65 -0.93 20.35 3.56
C ALA A 65 -0.93 21.67 2.78
#